data_AF-A0A7S2VHN6-F1
#
_entry.id   AF-A0A7S2VHN6-F1
#
_cell.length_a   1.000
_cell.length_b   1.000
_cell.length_c   1.000
_cell.angle_alpha   90.00
_cell.angle_beta   90.00
_cell.angle_gamma   90.00
#
_symmetry.space_group_name_H-M   'P 1'
#
loop_
_entity.id
_entity.type
_entity.pdbx_description
1 polymer ?
#
loop_
_entity_poly.entity_id
_entity_poly.type
_entity_poly.pdbx_seq_one_letter_code
_entity_poly.pdbx_strand_id
1 'polypeptide(L)'
;DILFFDQQGTKMHLDLEKIRSYNLLSDRAVVIGDNVLRPGAPQFMYWTCVGGPFETQVVSLKEYKQEIVEDWMSISHYLPQSPRAHLPVVIPEAVEQLAHDTDGIRWQSVEQKVSEEQWDSHSQRMRREFAAVGIRPYE
;
A
#
# COMPACT_ATOMS: atom_id res chain seq x y z
N ASP A 1 9.19 12.49 12.89
CA ASP A 1 9.10 11.05 13.15
C ASP A 1 8.90 10.28 11.86
N ILE A 2 9.40 9.04 11.80
CA ILE A 2 9.29 8.16 10.64
C ILE A 2 8.72 6.82 11.10
N LEU A 3 7.71 6.32 10.38
CA LEU A 3 7.18 4.97 10.48
C LEU A 3 7.42 4.29 9.12
N PHE A 4 8.12 3.16 9.12
CA PHE A 4 8.46 2.42 7.90
C PHE A 4 7.85 1.02 7.97
N PHE A 5 7.04 0.67 6.99
CA PHE A 5 6.43 -0.66 6.86
C PHE A 5 7.13 -1.46 5.76
N ASP A 6 7.73 -2.58 6.15
CA ASP A 6 8.32 -3.59 5.25
C ASP A 6 7.90 -5.00 5.70
N GLN A 7 6.60 -5.14 5.95
CA GLN A 7 6.00 -6.38 6.40
C GLN A 7 4.92 -6.83 5.41
N GLN A 8 4.02 -7.73 5.83
CA GLN A 8 2.89 -8.14 5.00
C GLN A 8 1.98 -6.96 4.63
N GLY A 9 1.90 -6.62 3.34
CA GLY A 9 1.13 -5.48 2.84
C GLY A 9 -0.34 -5.46 3.27
N THR A 10 -1.02 -6.62 3.26
CA THR A 10 -2.42 -6.76 3.70
C THR A 10 -2.62 -6.52 5.20
N LYS A 11 -1.56 -6.43 6.01
CA LYS A 11 -1.64 -6.10 7.45
C LYS A 11 -1.23 -4.68 7.78
N MET A 12 -0.54 -3.98 6.88
CA MET A 12 -0.02 -2.63 7.15
C MET A 12 -1.10 -1.64 7.58
N HIS A 13 -2.30 -1.71 6.99
CA HIS A 13 -3.41 -0.84 7.36
C HIS A 13 -3.92 -1.11 8.79
N LEU A 14 -4.01 -2.36 9.22
CA LEU A 14 -4.44 -2.72 10.57
C LEU A 14 -3.47 -2.17 11.64
N ASP A 15 -2.17 -2.24 11.35
CA ASP A 15 -1.16 -1.75 12.28
C ASP A 15 -1.11 -0.21 12.28
N LEU A 16 -1.22 0.41 11.11
CA LEU A 16 -1.38 1.87 11.01
C LEU A 16 -2.61 2.35 11.81
N GLU A 17 -3.70 1.58 11.83
CA GLU A 17 -4.90 1.91 12.59
C GLU A 17 -4.66 1.94 14.08
N LYS A 18 -4.02 0.89 14.59
CA LYS A 18 -3.67 0.78 16.00
C LYS A 18 -2.74 1.91 16.41
N ILE A 19 -1.69 2.17 15.62
CA ILE A 19 -0.72 3.25 15.88
C ILE A 19 -1.44 4.60 15.93
N ARG A 20 -2.36 4.87 14.98
CA ARG A 20 -3.18 6.07 14.98
C ARG A 20 -4.11 6.15 16.20
N SER A 21 -4.77 5.05 16.55
CA SER A 21 -5.70 4.98 17.70
C SER A 21 -5.03 5.26 19.04
N TYR A 22 -3.72 4.99 19.14
CA TYR A 22 -2.90 5.29 20.31
C TYR A 22 -2.25 6.67 20.27
N ASN A 23 -2.56 7.50 19.27
CA ASN A 23 -1.97 8.83 19.07
C ASN A 23 -0.44 8.81 19.04
N LEU A 24 0.15 7.78 18.41
CA LEU A 24 1.61 7.63 18.30
C LEU A 24 2.22 8.35 17.09
N LEU A 25 1.40 8.95 16.23
CA LEU A 25 1.86 9.76 15.10
C LEU A 25 1.75 11.24 15.43
N SER A 26 2.87 11.95 15.34
CA SER A 26 2.92 13.41 15.39
C SER A 26 2.39 14.04 14.09
N ASP A 27 1.93 15.29 14.15
CA ASP A 27 1.62 16.06 12.94
C ASP A 27 2.83 16.07 12.00
N ARG A 28 2.59 15.83 10.70
CA ARG A 28 3.61 15.69 9.65
C ARG A 28 4.56 14.48 9.81
N ALA A 29 4.27 13.51 10.68
CA ALA A 29 4.99 12.25 10.70
C ALA A 29 4.98 11.60 9.30
N VAL A 30 6.12 11.01 8.92
CA VAL A 30 6.30 10.36 7.61
C VAL A 30 6.01 8.88 7.77
N VAL A 31 5.00 8.39 7.06
CA VAL A 31 4.64 6.98 6.98
C VAL A 31 5.02 6.46 5.62
N ILE A 32 5.93 5.49 5.60
CA ILE A 32 6.46 4.87 4.39
C ILE A 32 5.96 3.43 4.33
N GLY A 33 5.42 3.02 3.18
CA GLY A 33 5.14 1.62 2.89
C GLY A 33 5.99 1.16 1.72
N ASP A 34 6.77 0.12 1.94
CA ASP A 34 7.56 -0.57 0.91
C ASP A 34 6.78 -1.74 0.29
N ASN A 35 7.17 -2.18 -0.89
CA ASN A 35 6.59 -3.31 -1.62
C ASN A 35 5.07 -3.21 -1.83
N VAL A 36 4.58 -2.00 -2.08
CA VAL A 36 3.13 -1.72 -2.10
C VAL A 36 2.46 -2.06 -3.44
N LEU A 37 3.24 -2.37 -4.48
CA LEU A 37 2.75 -2.93 -5.74
C LEU A 37 2.98 -4.45 -5.82
N ARG A 38 4.17 -4.95 -5.46
CA ARG A 38 4.55 -6.37 -5.56
C ARG A 38 5.17 -6.86 -4.25
N PRO A 39 4.45 -7.62 -3.38
CA PRO A 39 3.21 -8.34 -3.63
C PRO A 39 1.95 -7.48 -3.52
N GLY A 40 2.07 -6.27 -2.97
CA GLY A 40 0.97 -5.32 -2.88
C GLY A 40 0.51 -5.04 -1.45
N ALA A 41 0.02 -3.83 -1.23
CA ALA A 41 -0.61 -3.42 0.03
C ALA A 41 -1.95 -2.69 -0.21
N PRO A 42 -2.99 -3.37 -0.77
CA PRO A 42 -4.16 -2.69 -1.34
C PRO A 42 -4.90 -1.77 -0.37
N GLN A 43 -5.23 -2.29 0.80
CA GLN A 43 -5.98 -1.56 1.83
C GLN A 43 -5.15 -0.40 2.38
N PHE A 44 -3.85 -0.61 2.61
CA PHE A 44 -2.94 0.43 3.06
C PHE A 44 -2.82 1.57 2.04
N MET A 45 -2.66 1.23 0.76
CA MET A 45 -2.58 2.21 -0.33
C MET A 45 -3.87 3.01 -0.48
N TYR A 46 -5.04 2.35 -0.40
CA TYR A 46 -6.31 3.07 -0.38
C TYR A 46 -6.39 4.02 0.81
N TRP A 47 -5.86 3.60 1.95
CA TRP A 47 -5.90 4.40 3.16
C TRP A 47 -5.01 5.62 3.10
N THR A 48 -3.77 5.47 2.64
CA THR A 48 -2.82 6.59 2.58
C THR A 48 -3.09 7.50 1.37
N CYS A 49 -3.59 6.98 0.25
CA CYS A 49 -3.76 7.79 -0.96
C CYS A 49 -5.15 8.42 -1.09
N VAL A 50 -6.20 7.73 -0.62
CA VAL A 50 -7.60 8.10 -0.93
C VAL A 50 -8.38 8.47 0.33
N GLY A 51 -8.53 7.54 1.26
CA GLY A 51 -9.50 7.67 2.34
C GLY A 51 -9.00 8.39 3.59
N GLY A 52 -7.72 8.22 3.94
CA GLY A 52 -7.17 8.65 5.22
C GLY A 52 -6.63 10.08 5.24
N PRO A 53 -6.23 10.56 6.44
CA PRO A 53 -5.65 11.88 6.66
C PRO A 53 -4.17 11.95 6.25
N PHE A 54 -3.89 11.60 5.01
CA PHE A 54 -2.52 11.55 4.51
C PHE A 54 -2.39 12.34 3.22
N GLU A 55 -1.28 13.04 3.09
CA GLU A 55 -0.78 13.56 1.83
C GLU A 55 0.30 12.60 1.33
N THR A 56 0.02 11.91 0.24
CA THR A 56 0.81 10.74 -0.19
C THR A 56 1.37 10.93 -1.58
N GLN A 57 2.65 10.62 -1.71
CA GLN A 57 3.34 10.45 -2.99
C GLN A 57 3.69 8.97 -3.15
N VAL A 58 3.41 8.41 -4.32
CA VAL A 58 3.79 7.05 -4.67
C VAL A 58 4.99 7.13 -5.60
N VAL A 59 6.08 6.48 -5.26
CA VAL A 59 7.32 6.47 -6.03
C VAL A 59 7.46 5.11 -6.69
N SER A 60 7.62 5.11 -8.01
CA SER A 60 7.98 3.91 -8.75
C SER A 60 9.49 3.70 -8.69
N LEU A 61 9.90 2.52 -8.25
CA LEU A 61 11.29 2.12 -8.06
C LEU A 61 11.56 0.84 -8.87
N LYS A 62 12.79 0.70 -9.35
CA LYS A 62 13.29 -0.58 -9.85
C LYS A 62 13.83 -1.36 -8.68
N GLU A 63 13.46 -2.63 -8.56
CA GLU A 63 13.92 -3.48 -7.45
C GLU A 63 15.46 -3.59 -7.46
N TYR A 64 16.07 -3.55 -6.27
CA TYR A 64 17.53 -3.57 -6.14
C TYR A 64 18.09 -4.89 -6.72
N LYS A 65 18.88 -4.78 -7.80
CA LYS A 65 19.47 -5.88 -8.61
C LYS A 65 18.56 -6.55 -9.66
N GLN A 66 17.31 -6.12 -9.82
CA GLN A 66 16.44 -6.58 -10.90
C GLN A 66 15.99 -5.38 -11.74
N GLU A 67 16.68 -5.12 -12.86
CA GLU A 67 16.41 -3.95 -13.71
C GLU A 67 15.00 -3.93 -14.35
N ILE A 68 14.30 -5.07 -14.31
CA ILE A 68 13.04 -5.31 -15.02
C ILE A 68 11.83 -5.25 -14.09
N VAL A 69 12.00 -5.53 -12.80
CA VAL A 69 10.86 -5.63 -11.87
C VAL A 69 10.61 -4.26 -11.22
N GLU A 70 9.49 -3.66 -11.61
CA GLU A 70 8.97 -2.43 -10.99
C GLU A 70 8.24 -2.77 -9.70
N ASP A 71 8.53 -2.01 -8.65
CA ASP A 71 7.73 -1.97 -7.43
C ASP A 71 7.53 -0.52 -7.00
N TRP A 72 6.59 -0.30 -6.10
CA TRP A 72 6.26 1.03 -5.60
C TRP A 72 6.61 1.14 -4.12
N MET A 73 6.91 2.37 -3.73
CA MET A 73 6.98 2.82 -2.34
C MET A 73 5.99 3.97 -2.17
N SER A 74 5.26 4.00 -1.07
CA SER A 74 4.44 5.15 -0.71
C SER A 74 5.12 5.99 0.36
N ILE A 75 5.08 7.30 0.22
CA ILE A 75 5.60 8.27 1.17
C ILE A 75 4.44 9.18 1.57
N SER A 76 3.99 9.05 2.81
CA SER A 76 2.74 9.65 3.28
C SER A 76 3.01 10.57 4.46
N HIS A 77 2.61 11.83 4.38
CA HIS A 77 2.64 12.76 5.51
C HIS A 77 1.32 12.69 6.27
N TYR A 78 1.38 12.38 7.56
CA TYR A 78 0.19 12.35 8.42
C TYR A 78 -0.31 13.77 8.73
N LEU A 79 -1.60 14.00 8.50
CA LEU A 79 -2.27 15.30 8.65
C LEU A 79 -3.48 15.18 9.60
N PRO A 80 -3.26 15.08 10.94
CA PRO A 80 -4.32 14.84 11.92
C PRO A 80 -5.41 15.91 11.96
N GLN A 81 -5.13 17.11 11.45
CA GLN A 81 -6.07 18.24 11.38
C GLN A 81 -6.76 18.37 10.02
N SER A 82 -6.49 17.46 9.08
CA SER A 82 -7.16 17.49 7.78
C SER A 82 -8.64 17.10 7.89
N PRO A 83 -9.53 17.59 7.02
CA PRO A 83 -10.95 17.17 7.03
C PRO A 83 -11.13 15.64 6.93
N ARG A 84 -10.20 14.94 6.27
CA ARG A 84 -10.20 13.48 6.12
C ARG A 84 -9.91 12.75 7.44
N ALA A 85 -9.30 13.40 8.43
CA ALA A 85 -8.98 12.77 9.72
C ALA A 85 -10.22 12.33 10.50
N HIS A 86 -11.34 13.00 10.25
CA HIS A 86 -12.61 12.77 10.93
C HIS A 86 -13.59 11.91 10.12
N LEU A 87 -13.22 11.53 8.90
CA LEU A 87 -14.06 10.67 8.06
C LEU A 87 -13.76 9.20 8.36
N PRO A 88 -14.79 8.36 8.53
CA PRO A 88 -14.58 6.92 8.56
C PRO A 88 -14.06 6.49 7.18
N VAL A 89 -13.04 5.65 7.16
CA VAL A 89 -12.58 5.07 5.91
C VAL A 89 -13.35 3.79 5.68
N VAL A 90 -14.10 3.79 4.58
CA VAL A 90 -14.76 2.61 4.05
C VAL A 90 -13.93 2.12 2.88
N ILE A 91 -13.38 0.92 2.99
CA ILE A 91 -12.61 0.28 1.93
C ILE A 91 -13.61 -0.30 0.91
N PRO A 92 -13.48 0.01 -0.39
CA PRO A 92 -14.33 -0.57 -1.41
C PRO A 92 -14.12 -2.08 -1.55
N GLU A 93 -15.20 -2.82 -1.84
CA GLU A 93 -15.16 -4.28 -2.07
C GLU A 93 -14.09 -4.69 -3.10
N ALA A 94 -13.89 -3.90 -4.15
CA ALA A 94 -12.85 -4.15 -5.15
C ALA A 94 -11.42 -4.13 -4.55
N VAL A 95 -11.16 -3.27 -3.56
CA VAL A 95 -9.88 -3.19 -2.86
C VAL A 95 -9.74 -4.36 -1.86
N GLU A 96 -10.83 -4.78 -1.22
CA GLU A 96 -10.83 -5.97 -0.36
C GLU A 96 -10.56 -7.24 -1.15
N GLN A 97 -11.21 -7.40 -2.31
CA GLN A 97 -10.96 -8.53 -3.21
C GLN A 97 -9.50 -8.55 -3.69
N LEU A 98 -8.94 -7.37 -3.98
CA LEU A 98 -7.53 -7.26 -4.35
C LEU A 98 -6.59 -7.70 -3.22
N ALA A 99 -6.91 -7.35 -1.97
CA ALA A 99 -6.15 -7.80 -0.80
C ALA A 99 -6.23 -9.32 -0.60
N HIS A 100 -7.41 -9.91 -0.78
CA HIS A 100 -7.59 -11.36 -0.75
C HIS A 100 -6.71 -12.06 -1.79
N ASP A 101 -6.67 -11.53 -3.01
CA ASP A 101 -5.88 -12.10 -4.11
C ASP A 101 -4.36 -11.94 -3.85
N THR A 102 -3.94 -10.81 -3.29
CA THR A 102 -2.56 -10.58 -2.82
C THR A 102 -2.13 -11.59 -1.76
N ASP A 103 -2.98 -11.90 -0.77
CA ASP A 103 -2.66 -12.92 0.23
C ASP A 103 -2.57 -14.32 -0.39
N GLY A 104 -3.42 -14.61 -1.38
CA GLY A 104 -3.38 -15.86 -2.13
C GLY A 104 -2.06 -16.08 -2.88
N ILE A 105 -1.60 -15.09 -3.66
CA ILE A 105 -0.34 -15.21 -4.41
C ILE A 105 0.87 -15.24 -3.47
N ARG A 106 0.84 -14.47 -2.37
CA ARG A 106 1.87 -14.53 -1.33
C ARG A 106 1.96 -15.90 -0.68
N TRP A 107 0.84 -16.54 -0.36
CA TRP A 107 0.86 -17.90 0.20
C TRP A 107 1.52 -18.89 -0.76
N GLN A 108 1.18 -18.81 -2.05
CA GLN A 108 1.79 -19.63 -3.08
C GLN A 108 3.30 -19.37 -3.23
N SER A 109 3.76 -18.12 -3.02
CA SER A 109 5.18 -17.78 -3.15
C SER A 109 6.03 -18.35 -2.02
N VAL A 110 5.49 -18.42 -0.80
CA VAL A 110 6.13 -19.13 0.33
C VAL A 110 6.36 -20.60 0.00
N GLU A 111 5.47 -21.21 -0.78
CA GLU A 111 5.59 -22.59 -1.26
C GLU A 111 6.42 -22.71 -2.56
N GLN A 112 7.05 -21.64 -3.04
CA GLN A 112 7.78 -21.55 -4.32
C GLN A 112 6.94 -21.95 -5.55
N LYS A 113 5.63 -21.75 -5.50
CA LYS A 113 4.68 -22.11 -6.58
C LYS A 113 4.29 -20.95 -7.49
N VAL A 114 4.94 -19.79 -7.35
CA VAL A 114 4.64 -18.59 -8.15
C VAL A 114 5.78 -18.36 -9.12
N SER A 115 5.45 -18.42 -10.41
CA SER A 115 6.32 -18.02 -11.51
C SER A 115 6.41 -16.50 -11.63
N GLU A 116 7.46 -16.00 -12.30
CA GLU A 116 7.59 -14.57 -12.63
C GLU A 116 6.39 -14.05 -13.43
N GLU A 117 5.86 -14.83 -14.37
CA GLU A 117 4.68 -14.45 -15.15
C GLU A 117 3.44 -14.24 -14.27
N GLN A 118 3.25 -15.07 -13.24
CA GLN A 118 2.15 -14.90 -12.28
C GLN A 118 2.34 -13.63 -11.46
N TRP A 119 3.57 -13.29 -11.07
CA TRP A 119 3.86 -12.04 -10.39
C TRP A 119 3.59 -10.83 -11.28
N ASP A 120 4.04 -10.85 -12.53
CA ASP A 120 3.83 -9.76 -13.46
C ASP A 120 2.34 -9.55 -13.74
N SER A 121 1.60 -10.65 -13.96
CA SER A 121 0.14 -10.58 -14.12
C SER A 121 -0.56 -9.98 -12.89
N HIS A 122 -0.11 -10.34 -11.69
CA HIS A 122 -0.64 -9.79 -10.44
C HIS A 122 -0.33 -8.30 -10.30
N SER A 123 0.91 -7.88 -10.53
CA SER A 123 1.33 -6.47 -10.46
C SER A 123 0.62 -5.61 -11.49
N GLN A 124 0.39 -6.11 -12.72
CA GLN A 124 -0.38 -5.39 -13.73
C GLN A 124 -1.85 -5.23 -13.33
N ARG A 125 -2.44 -6.26 -12.72
CA ARG A 125 -3.79 -6.15 -12.15
C ARG A 125 -3.83 -5.13 -11.01
N MET A 126 -2.91 -5.23 -10.05
CA MET A 126 -2.77 -4.26 -8.95
C MET A 126 -2.71 -2.83 -9.47
N ARG A 127 -1.86 -2.56 -10.47
CA ARG A 127 -1.72 -1.24 -11.10
C ARG A 127 -3.04 -0.74 -11.69
N ARG A 128 -3.77 -1.61 -12.39
CA ARG A 128 -5.06 -1.26 -13.00
C ARG A 128 -6.10 -0.92 -11.94
N GLU A 129 -6.24 -1.74 -10.90
CA GLU A 129 -7.21 -1.50 -9.83
C GLU A 129 -6.86 -0.25 -9.01
N PHE A 130 -5.57 -0.03 -8.74
CA PHE A 130 -5.07 1.22 -8.14
C PHE A 130 -5.40 2.44 -8.99
N ALA A 131 -5.15 2.39 -10.30
CA ALA A 131 -5.47 3.49 -11.19
C ALA A 131 -6.99 3.79 -11.24
N ALA A 132 -7.84 2.78 -11.08
CA ALA A 132 -9.30 2.93 -11.05
C ALA A 132 -9.80 3.70 -9.81
N VAL A 133 -9.07 3.65 -8.70
CA VAL A 133 -9.36 4.43 -7.48
C VAL A 133 -8.49 5.69 -7.34
N GLY A 134 -7.74 6.05 -8.39
CA GLY A 134 -6.93 7.27 -8.43
C GLY A 134 -5.52 7.16 -7.84
N ILE A 135 -5.04 5.95 -7.55
CA ILE A 135 -3.70 5.69 -7.01
C ILE A 135 -2.74 5.47 -8.18
N ARG A 136 -1.72 6.32 -8.29
CA ARG A 136 -0.71 6.30 -9.37
C ARG A 136 0.65 6.75 -8.85
N PRO A 137 1.76 6.27 -9.42
CA PRO A 137 3.07 6.81 -9.13
C PRO A 137 3.16 8.28 -9.58
N TYR A 138 3.97 9.04 -8.86
CA TYR A 138 4.33 10.41 -9.17
C TYR A 138 5.18 10.44 -10.45
N GLU A 139 4.89 11.40 -11.34
CA GLU A 139 5.61 11.63 -12.61
C GLU A 139 6.86 12.48 -12.44
#